data_AF-A0A957Z9S0-F1
#
_entry.id   AF-A0A957Z9S0-F1
#
_cell.length_a   1.000
_cell.length_b   1.000
_cell.length_c   1.000
_cell.angle_alpha   90.00
_cell.angle_beta   90.00
_cell.angle_gamma   90.00
#
_symmetry.space_group_name_H-M   'P 1'
#
loop_
_entity.id
_entity.type
_entity.pdbx_description
1 polymer ?
#
loop_
_entity_poly.entity_id
_entity_poly.type
_entity_poly.pdbx_seq_one_letter_code
_entity_poly.pdbx_strand_id
1 'polypeptide(L)'
;MSQEKQNPTEKAAKHKADEAQSTKTPGKTQPKSMQHWQDLVSGRIEDAMQQGAFDNLPGRGKPLKLRRNPYTPEEQQMAFNLLEDNNLTPGWIGDRQKVQNDIAALRSQMKQAVTQQQRSWANASAHERSEMQLERPYHLRRWQSTIDALNKRIKSLNLQQPYTHLEILVLKLDEELAHLGADWLTENAG
;
A
#
# COMPACT_ATOMS: atom_id res chain seq x y z
N MET A 1 72.81 0.26 -47.60
CA MET A 1 71.54 0.70 -48.23
C MET A 1 70.60 -0.50 -48.16
N SER A 2 69.93 -0.77 -47.05
CA SER A 2 68.73 -0.11 -46.49
C SER A 2 67.46 -0.41 -47.29
N GLN A 3 66.48 -0.99 -46.57
CA GLN A 3 65.03 -1.07 -46.80
C GLN A 3 64.53 -2.14 -47.79
N GLU A 4 63.39 -2.83 -47.60
CA GLU A 4 62.27 -2.65 -46.67
C GLU A 4 61.62 -4.05 -46.45
N LYS A 5 61.47 -4.50 -45.20
CA LYS A 5 60.67 -5.70 -44.87
C LYS A 5 59.21 -5.26 -44.75
N GLN A 6 58.32 -5.73 -45.61
CA GLN A 6 56.88 -5.64 -45.33
C GLN A 6 56.49 -6.69 -44.29
N ASN A 7 56.02 -6.17 -43.15
CA ASN A 7 55.73 -6.84 -41.89
C ASN A 7 54.25 -7.33 -41.86
N PRO A 8 53.90 -8.47 -41.23
CA PRO A 8 52.57 -9.10 -41.30
C PRO A 8 51.42 -8.38 -40.55
N THR A 9 51.58 -7.12 -40.17
CA THR A 9 50.69 -6.44 -39.22
C THR A 9 49.38 -5.88 -39.82
N GLU A 10 49.21 -5.85 -41.14
CA GLU A 10 48.01 -5.25 -41.76
C GLU A 10 46.79 -6.19 -41.85
N LYS A 11 46.95 -7.52 -41.76
CA LYS A 11 45.80 -8.44 -41.79
C LYS A 11 45.11 -8.66 -40.44
N ALA A 12 45.77 -8.35 -39.33
CA ALA A 12 45.16 -8.44 -37.99
C ALA A 12 44.27 -7.24 -37.64
N ALA A 13 44.36 -6.14 -38.39
CA ALA A 13 43.57 -4.93 -38.16
C ALA A 13 42.15 -5.00 -38.75
N LYS A 14 41.89 -5.90 -39.71
CA LYS A 14 40.57 -6.01 -40.36
C LYS A 14 39.60 -6.96 -39.65
N HIS A 15 40.08 -7.91 -38.85
CA HIS A 15 39.19 -8.79 -38.07
C HIS A 15 38.74 -8.18 -36.73
N LYS A 16 39.28 -7.03 -36.31
CA LYS A 16 38.85 -6.33 -35.08
C LYS A 16 37.80 -5.23 -35.30
N ALA A 17 37.38 -4.97 -36.54
CA ALA A 17 36.41 -3.93 -36.85
C ALA A 17 34.95 -4.43 -36.84
N ASP A 18 34.72 -5.73 -37.03
CA ASP A 18 33.35 -6.29 -37.14
C ASP A 18 32.78 -6.87 -35.83
N GLU A 19 33.59 -7.08 -34.79
CA GLU A 19 33.12 -7.59 -33.48
C GLU A 19 32.74 -6.48 -32.47
N ALA A 20 32.80 -5.20 -32.86
CA ALA A 20 32.49 -4.08 -31.98
C ALA A 20 31.02 -3.58 -32.08
N GLN A 21 30.12 -4.37 -32.68
CA GLN A 21 28.71 -3.98 -32.86
C GLN A 21 27.72 -5.07 -32.39
N SER A 22 27.84 -5.58 -31.16
CA SER A 22 26.67 -6.24 -30.53
C SER A 22 26.80 -6.37 -29.00
N THR A 23 26.94 -5.25 -28.29
CA THR A 23 26.59 -5.18 -26.85
C THR A 23 26.12 -3.78 -26.48
N LYS A 24 25.16 -3.22 -27.23
CA LYS A 24 24.37 -2.09 -26.70
C LYS A 24 23.25 -2.64 -25.84
N THR A 25 23.54 -2.83 -24.56
CA THR A 25 22.50 -2.91 -23.53
C THR A 25 21.64 -1.64 -23.65
N PRO A 26 20.34 -1.72 -23.97
CA PRO A 26 19.55 -0.51 -24.12
C PRO A 26 19.42 0.16 -22.76
N GLY A 27 19.90 1.41 -22.69
CA GLY A 27 19.80 2.24 -21.49
C GLY A 27 18.35 2.32 -21.02
N LYS A 28 18.14 2.14 -19.72
CA LYS A 28 16.82 2.26 -19.07
C LYS A 28 16.37 3.72 -19.11
N THR A 29 15.87 4.19 -20.24
CA THR A 29 15.18 5.49 -20.35
C THR A 29 13.86 5.36 -19.62
N GLN A 30 13.71 6.09 -18.50
CA GLN A 30 12.44 6.10 -17.77
C GLN A 30 11.38 6.83 -18.59
N PRO A 31 10.14 6.31 -18.68
CA PRO A 31 9.11 6.88 -19.54
C PRO A 31 8.63 8.22 -18.97
N LYS A 32 8.47 9.21 -19.85
CA LYS A 32 8.19 10.61 -19.47
C LYS A 32 6.69 10.94 -19.33
N SER A 33 5.79 10.05 -19.77
CA SER A 33 4.33 10.22 -19.68
C SER A 33 3.59 8.88 -19.61
N MET A 34 2.31 8.88 -19.21
CA MET A 34 1.45 7.69 -19.17
C MET A 34 1.32 7.01 -20.54
N GLN A 35 1.17 7.80 -21.62
CA GLN A 35 1.14 7.28 -22.99
C GLN A 35 2.46 6.58 -23.34
N HIS A 36 3.60 7.19 -23.00
CA HIS A 36 4.91 6.59 -23.22
C HIS A 36 5.10 5.28 -22.45
N TRP A 37 4.52 5.15 -21.24
CA TRP A 37 4.50 3.90 -20.49
C TRP A 37 3.70 2.82 -21.22
N GLN A 38 2.54 3.17 -21.75
CA GLN A 38 1.68 2.26 -22.51
C GLN A 38 2.36 1.73 -23.76
N ASP A 39 3.03 2.61 -24.52
CA ASP A 39 3.77 2.23 -25.73
C ASP A 39 4.94 1.29 -25.39
N LEU A 40 5.67 1.58 -24.31
CA LEU A 40 6.80 0.75 -23.86
C LEU A 40 6.35 -0.64 -23.37
N VAL A 41 5.22 -0.70 -22.66
CA VAL A 41 4.64 -1.97 -22.22
C VAL A 41 4.17 -2.79 -23.42
N SER A 42 3.47 -2.15 -24.36
CA SER A 42 2.94 -2.82 -25.56
C SER A 42 4.07 -3.41 -26.42
N GLY A 43 5.12 -2.63 -26.69
CA GLY A 43 6.28 -3.11 -27.44
C GLY A 43 6.97 -4.31 -26.78
N ARG A 44 7.09 -4.31 -25.43
CA ARG A 44 7.65 -5.47 -24.71
C ARG A 44 6.78 -6.72 -24.82
N ILE A 45 5.45 -6.57 -24.82
CA ILE A 45 4.54 -7.71 -24.98
C ILE A 45 4.68 -8.29 -26.39
N GLU A 46 4.72 -7.43 -27.42
CA GLU A 46 4.91 -7.85 -28.81
C GLU A 46 6.25 -8.56 -29.03
N ASP A 47 7.35 -8.01 -28.51
CA ASP A 47 8.67 -8.64 -28.57
C ASP A 47 8.66 -10.03 -27.91
N ALA A 48 8.01 -10.16 -26.75
CA ALA A 48 7.88 -11.43 -26.06
C ALA A 48 7.01 -12.44 -26.84
N MET A 49 5.97 -11.96 -27.54
CA MET A 49 5.16 -12.80 -28.44
C MET A 49 5.99 -13.31 -29.62
N GLN A 50 6.76 -12.45 -30.28
CA GLN A 50 7.63 -12.83 -31.41
C GLN A 50 8.71 -13.85 -31.01
N GLN A 51 9.22 -13.73 -29.79
CA GLN A 51 10.21 -14.66 -29.24
C GLN A 51 9.61 -16.00 -28.76
N GLY A 52 8.29 -16.18 -28.89
CA GLY A 52 7.62 -17.39 -28.42
C GLY A 52 7.61 -17.55 -26.90
N ALA A 53 7.78 -16.46 -26.13
CA ALA A 53 7.84 -16.52 -24.67
C ALA A 53 6.55 -17.08 -24.02
N PHE A 54 5.43 -17.05 -24.76
CA PHE A 54 4.14 -17.59 -24.34
C PHE A 54 3.89 -19.04 -24.79
N ASP A 55 4.79 -19.63 -25.60
CA ASP A 55 4.53 -20.93 -26.22
C ASP A 55 4.70 -22.12 -25.27
N ASN A 56 5.57 -22.01 -24.27
CA ASN A 56 5.80 -23.09 -23.30
C ASN A 56 5.47 -22.66 -21.87
N LEU A 57 4.37 -21.93 -21.69
CA LEU A 57 3.93 -21.54 -20.36
C LEU A 57 3.59 -22.76 -19.51
N PRO A 58 4.01 -22.77 -18.23
CA PRO A 58 3.64 -23.82 -17.30
C PRO A 58 2.12 -23.91 -17.19
N GLY A 59 1.56 -25.08 -17.50
CA GLY A 59 0.11 -25.31 -17.44
C GLY A 59 -0.65 -25.04 -18.74
N ARG A 60 0.01 -24.71 -19.86
CA ARG A 60 -0.64 -24.57 -21.18
C ARG A 60 -1.49 -25.81 -21.51
N GLY A 61 -2.76 -25.58 -21.85
CA GLY A 61 -3.74 -26.64 -22.19
C GLY A 61 -4.27 -27.46 -21.02
N LYS A 62 -3.83 -27.20 -19.78
CA LYS A 62 -4.34 -27.86 -18.58
C LYS A 62 -5.41 -26.98 -17.90
N PRO A 63 -6.40 -27.56 -17.20
CA PRO A 63 -7.34 -26.79 -16.40
C PRO A 63 -6.60 -25.90 -15.39
N LEU A 64 -7.07 -24.67 -15.22
CA LEU A 64 -6.56 -23.75 -14.21
C LEU A 64 -6.70 -24.37 -12.82
N LYS A 65 -5.61 -24.36 -12.04
CA LYS A 65 -5.61 -24.78 -10.64
C LYS A 65 -6.10 -23.63 -9.77
N LEU A 66 -7.41 -23.46 -9.70
CA LEU A 66 -8.01 -22.49 -8.78
C LEU A 66 -7.94 -23.05 -7.36
N ARG A 67 -7.20 -22.40 -6.46
CA ARG A 67 -7.32 -22.69 -5.03
C ARG A 67 -8.68 -22.17 -4.58
N ARG A 68 -9.47 -23.02 -3.96
CA ARG A 68 -10.78 -22.63 -3.45
C ARG A 68 -10.61 -22.06 -2.05
N ASN A 69 -10.66 -20.73 -1.95
CA ASN A 69 -10.79 -20.07 -0.67
C ASN A 69 -12.28 -20.04 -0.28
N PRO A 70 -12.70 -20.65 0.84
CA PRO A 70 -14.10 -20.58 1.30
C PRO A 70 -14.55 -19.15 1.62
N TYR A 71 -13.59 -18.25 1.82
CA TYR A 71 -13.76 -16.81 1.97
C TYR A 71 -13.43 -16.04 0.69
N THR A 72 -13.63 -16.62 -0.51
CA THR A 72 -13.73 -15.88 -1.80
C THR A 72 -14.95 -16.33 -2.63
N PRO A 73 -15.85 -15.42 -3.10
CA PRO A 73 -17.00 -15.81 -3.89
C PRO A 73 -16.54 -16.52 -5.15
N GLU A 74 -17.33 -17.45 -5.67
CA GLU A 74 -16.92 -18.30 -6.79
C GLU A 74 -16.45 -17.48 -8.00
N GLU A 75 -17.16 -16.39 -8.30
CA GLU A 75 -16.86 -15.44 -9.37
C GLU A 75 -15.55 -14.66 -9.16
N GLN A 76 -15.03 -14.55 -7.93
CA GLN A 76 -13.79 -13.82 -7.61
C GLN A 76 -12.59 -14.74 -7.36
N GLN A 77 -12.80 -16.06 -7.27
CA GLN A 77 -11.72 -17.01 -6.96
C GLN A 77 -10.58 -16.95 -7.99
N MET A 78 -10.89 -16.82 -9.27
CA MET A 78 -9.87 -16.68 -10.31
C MET A 78 -9.03 -15.41 -10.12
N ALA A 79 -9.67 -14.27 -9.87
CA ALA A 79 -8.99 -13.00 -9.72
C ALA A 79 -8.07 -12.98 -8.49
N PHE A 80 -8.51 -13.51 -7.35
CA PHE A 80 -7.69 -13.55 -6.14
C PHE A 80 -6.55 -14.56 -6.23
N ASN A 81 -6.79 -15.73 -6.84
CA ASN A 81 -5.71 -16.69 -7.10
C ASN A 81 -4.63 -16.09 -8.02
N LEU A 82 -5.03 -15.35 -9.05
CA LEU A 82 -4.07 -14.67 -9.93
C LEU A 82 -3.22 -13.64 -9.16
N LEU A 83 -3.82 -12.89 -8.24
CA LEU A 83 -3.08 -11.94 -7.40
C LEU A 83 -2.10 -12.69 -6.49
N GLU A 84 -2.55 -13.73 -5.79
CA GLU A 84 -1.70 -14.53 -4.90
C GLU A 84 -0.52 -15.19 -5.63
N ASP A 85 -0.78 -15.79 -6.80
CA ASP A 85 0.25 -16.43 -7.64
C ASP A 85 1.33 -15.44 -8.10
N ASN A 86 1.02 -14.14 -8.13
CA ASN A 86 1.95 -13.06 -8.45
C ASN A 86 2.48 -12.32 -7.20
N ASN A 87 2.28 -12.87 -6.00
CA ASN A 87 2.62 -12.23 -4.72
C ASN A 87 1.98 -10.83 -4.54
N LEU A 88 0.84 -10.59 -5.19
CA LEU A 88 0.04 -9.38 -5.07
C LEU A 88 -1.16 -9.61 -4.13
N THR A 89 -1.66 -8.53 -3.56
CA THR A 89 -2.78 -8.57 -2.62
C THR A 89 -3.91 -7.69 -3.13
N PRO A 90 -5.18 -8.11 -3.05
CA PRO A 90 -6.31 -7.23 -3.34
C PRO A 90 -6.20 -5.89 -2.61
N GLY A 91 -6.50 -4.79 -3.31
CA GLY A 91 -6.30 -3.43 -2.77
C GLY A 91 -7.01 -3.19 -1.43
N TRP A 92 -8.19 -3.77 -1.24
CA TRP A 92 -8.97 -3.67 -0.01
C TRP A 92 -8.24 -4.27 1.21
N ILE A 93 -7.34 -5.25 1.06
CA ILE A 93 -6.56 -5.78 2.19
C ILE A 93 -5.56 -4.72 2.67
N GLY A 94 -4.88 -4.05 1.74
CA GLY A 94 -3.96 -2.95 2.07
C GLY A 94 -4.69 -1.78 2.73
N ASP A 95 -5.87 -1.42 2.23
CA ASP A 95 -6.68 -0.36 2.82
C ASP A 95 -7.27 -0.75 4.18
N ARG A 96 -7.59 -2.03 4.39
CA ARG A 96 -7.95 -2.58 5.71
C ARG A 96 -6.82 -2.42 6.71
N GLN A 97 -5.59 -2.77 6.35
CA GLN A 97 -4.43 -2.56 7.21
C GLN A 97 -4.20 -1.06 7.48
N LYS A 98 -4.36 -0.25 6.44
CA LYS A 98 -4.57 1.22 6.46
C LYS A 98 -5.35 1.67 7.68
N VAL A 99 -6.65 1.34 7.61
CA VAL A 99 -7.66 1.75 8.58
C VAL A 99 -7.35 1.18 9.97
N GLN A 100 -6.94 -0.08 10.09
CA GLN A 100 -6.60 -0.68 11.38
C GLN A 100 -5.44 0.03 12.09
N ASN A 101 -4.39 0.39 11.35
CA ASN A 101 -3.27 1.16 11.89
C ASN A 101 -3.71 2.55 12.37
N ASP A 102 -4.58 3.22 11.60
CA ASP A 102 -5.09 4.55 11.96
C ASP A 102 -5.98 4.49 13.21
N ILE A 103 -6.81 3.45 13.36
CA ILE A 103 -7.61 3.20 14.57
C ILE A 103 -6.68 2.99 15.77
N ALA A 104 -5.64 2.16 15.63
CA ALA A 104 -4.68 1.92 16.71
C ALA A 104 -3.93 3.20 17.11
N ALA A 105 -3.56 4.03 16.14
CA ALA A 105 -2.92 5.31 16.37
C ALA A 105 -3.84 6.28 17.12
N LEU A 106 -5.12 6.38 16.72
CA LEU A 106 -6.13 7.19 17.41
C LEU A 106 -6.26 6.76 18.88
N ARG A 107 -6.44 5.46 19.13
CA ARG A 107 -6.58 4.91 20.50
C ARG A 107 -5.37 5.20 21.37
N SER A 108 -4.16 5.05 20.81
CA SER A 108 -2.92 5.40 21.50
C SER A 108 -2.87 6.88 21.86
N GLN A 109 -3.21 7.77 20.92
CA GLN A 109 -3.26 9.22 21.17
C GLN A 109 -4.29 9.58 22.25
N MET A 110 -5.51 9.02 22.19
CA MET A 110 -6.54 9.25 23.19
C MET A 110 -6.08 8.80 24.58
N LYS A 111 -5.51 7.60 24.69
CA LYS A 111 -4.98 7.08 25.96
C LYS A 111 -3.90 7.99 26.54
N GLN A 112 -2.96 8.45 25.71
CA GLN A 112 -1.90 9.36 26.14
C GLN A 112 -2.45 10.70 26.61
N ALA A 113 -3.40 11.28 25.88
CA ALA A 113 -4.03 12.55 26.23
C ALA A 113 -4.81 12.45 27.55
N VAL A 114 -5.65 11.42 27.71
CA VAL A 114 -6.40 11.16 28.95
C VAL A 114 -5.45 10.97 30.14
N THR A 115 -4.40 10.17 29.98
CA THR A 115 -3.41 9.93 31.04
C THR A 115 -2.71 11.23 31.45
N GLN A 116 -2.33 12.07 30.49
CA GLN A 116 -1.72 13.37 30.77
C GLN A 116 -2.70 14.32 31.47
N GLN A 117 -3.98 14.30 31.06
CA GLN A 117 -5.02 15.12 31.66
C GLN A 117 -5.30 14.72 33.12
N GLN A 118 -5.35 13.42 33.43
CA GLN A 118 -5.51 12.94 34.80
C GLN A 118 -4.33 13.36 35.70
N ARG A 119 -3.09 13.25 35.20
CA ARG A 119 -1.89 13.65 35.94
C ARG A 119 -1.83 15.15 36.20
N SER A 120 -2.20 15.96 35.21
CA SER A 120 -2.25 17.41 35.36
C SER A 120 -3.38 17.81 36.31
N TRP A 121 -4.56 17.19 36.21
CA TRP A 121 -5.68 17.45 37.12
C TRP A 121 -5.34 17.22 38.59
N ALA A 122 -4.59 16.16 38.89
CA ALA A 122 -4.16 15.82 40.25
C ALA A 122 -3.27 16.89 40.88
N ASN A 123 -2.43 17.57 40.09
CA ASN A 123 -1.46 18.56 40.55
C ASN A 123 -1.90 20.02 40.30
N ALA A 124 -2.99 20.23 39.57
CA ALA A 124 -3.47 21.54 39.15
C ALA A 124 -4.18 22.31 40.28
N SER A 125 -3.96 23.61 40.31
CA SER A 125 -4.73 24.59 41.07
C SER A 125 -6.16 24.73 40.53
N ALA A 126 -7.04 25.40 41.30
CA ALA A 126 -8.42 25.65 40.87
C ALA A 126 -8.50 26.43 39.56
N HIS A 127 -7.59 27.40 39.34
CA HIS A 127 -7.52 28.17 38.11
C HIS A 127 -7.15 27.28 36.91
N GLU A 128 -6.06 26.52 37.02
CA GLU A 128 -5.62 25.60 35.95
C GLU A 128 -6.70 24.57 35.62
N ARG A 129 -7.41 24.03 36.63
CA ARG A 129 -8.54 23.12 36.41
C ARG A 129 -9.66 23.78 35.60
N SER A 130 -9.99 25.05 35.88
CA SER A 130 -11.00 25.79 35.13
C SER A 130 -10.60 26.01 33.68
N GLU A 131 -9.34 26.36 33.41
CA GLU A 131 -8.82 26.50 32.04
C GLU A 131 -8.88 25.16 31.28
N MET A 132 -8.49 24.06 31.92
CA MET A 132 -8.57 22.73 31.32
C MET A 132 -10.01 22.30 30.99
N GLN A 133 -10.99 22.74 31.77
CA GLN A 133 -12.40 22.50 31.46
C GLN A 133 -12.88 23.30 30.23
N LEU A 134 -12.35 24.50 30.00
CA LEU A 134 -12.66 25.31 28.81
C LEU A 134 -12.09 24.70 27.53
N GLU A 135 -10.94 24.02 27.60
CA GLU A 135 -10.30 23.34 26.47
C GLU A 135 -10.94 21.97 26.15
N ARG A 136 -11.61 21.34 27.13
CA ARG A 136 -12.31 20.04 26.99
C ARG A 136 -13.14 19.91 25.70
N PRO A 137 -14.09 20.81 25.37
CA PRO A 137 -14.92 20.68 24.17
C PRO A 137 -14.12 20.67 22.87
N TYR A 138 -12.99 21.37 22.81
CA TYR A 138 -12.11 21.36 21.63
C TYR A 138 -11.48 19.98 21.42
N HIS A 139 -10.98 19.36 22.48
CA HIS A 139 -10.42 18.00 22.42
C HIS A 139 -11.46 16.96 21.97
N LEU A 140 -12.67 17.01 22.55
CA LEU A 140 -13.77 16.11 22.17
C LEU A 140 -14.15 16.28 20.70
N ARG A 141 -14.31 17.52 20.23
CA ARG A 141 -14.62 17.81 18.83
C ARG A 141 -13.55 17.29 17.88
N ARG A 142 -12.28 17.41 18.25
CA ARG A 142 -11.15 16.90 17.45
C ARG A 142 -11.18 15.38 17.33
N TRP A 143 -11.43 14.66 18.43
CA TRP A 143 -11.56 13.20 18.41
C TRP A 143 -12.78 12.77 17.61
N GLN A 144 -13.93 13.42 17.82
CA GLN A 144 -15.14 13.14 17.05
C GLN A 144 -14.90 13.30 15.55
N SER A 145 -14.26 14.39 15.12
CA SER A 145 -13.94 14.61 13.71
C SER A 145 -13.02 13.54 13.13
N THR A 146 -12.06 13.04 13.93
CA THR A 146 -11.16 11.96 13.50
C THR A 146 -11.92 10.64 13.37
N ILE A 147 -12.78 10.33 14.35
CA ILE A 147 -13.65 9.15 14.35
C ILE A 147 -14.59 9.18 13.13
N ASP A 148 -15.22 10.32 12.84
CA ASP A 148 -16.12 10.45 11.68
C ASP A 148 -15.40 10.21 10.36
N ALA A 149 -14.16 10.72 10.22
CA ALA A 149 -13.33 10.48 9.04
C ALA A 149 -12.96 9.00 8.89
N LEU A 150 -12.61 8.32 9.99
CA LEU A 150 -12.34 6.88 10.00
C LEU A 150 -13.59 6.07 9.68
N ASN A 151 -14.74 6.42 10.26
CA ASN A 151 -16.01 5.74 10.02
C ASN A 151 -16.46 5.83 8.56
N LYS A 152 -16.20 6.96 7.87
CA LYS A 152 -16.44 7.06 6.42
C LYS A 152 -15.58 6.06 5.63
N ARG A 153 -14.31 5.91 5.98
CA ARG A 153 -13.38 4.96 5.35
C ARG A 153 -13.77 3.51 5.66
N ILE A 154 -14.14 3.22 6.92
CA ILE A 154 -14.64 1.90 7.35
C ILE A 154 -15.87 1.50 6.53
N LYS A 155 -16.86 2.39 6.41
CA LYS A 155 -18.07 2.13 5.62
C LYS A 155 -17.74 1.86 4.15
N SER A 156 -16.89 2.69 3.54
CA SER A 156 -16.46 2.48 2.15
C SER A 156 -15.74 1.14 1.96
N LEU A 157 -14.90 0.75 2.92
CA LEU A 157 -14.16 -0.50 2.87
C LEU A 157 -15.08 -1.70 3.04
N ASN A 158 -16.01 -1.66 4.01
CA ASN A 158 -16.96 -2.74 4.25
C ASN A 158 -17.85 -2.98 3.03
N LEU A 159 -18.22 -1.94 2.28
CA LEU A 159 -18.96 -2.09 1.01
C LEU A 159 -18.15 -2.77 -0.10
N GLN A 160 -16.83 -2.63 -0.10
CA GLN A 160 -15.94 -3.26 -1.09
C GLN A 160 -15.59 -4.71 -0.74
N GLN A 161 -15.81 -5.11 0.51
CA GLN A 161 -15.49 -6.46 0.94
C GLN A 161 -16.54 -7.46 0.44
N PRO A 162 -16.13 -8.54 -0.23
CA PRO A 162 -17.05 -9.56 -0.71
C PRO A 162 -17.71 -10.39 0.41
N TYR A 163 -17.33 -10.17 1.69
CA TYR A 163 -17.84 -10.91 2.85
C TYR A 163 -18.29 -10.01 3.98
N THR A 164 -19.43 -10.36 4.55
CA THR A 164 -20.03 -9.77 5.76
C THR A 164 -19.21 -10.02 7.05
N HIS A 165 -18.34 -11.03 7.07
CA HIS A 165 -17.61 -11.44 8.29
C HIS A 165 -16.27 -10.70 8.51
N LEU A 166 -15.82 -9.88 7.55
CA LEU A 166 -14.54 -9.16 7.63
C LEU A 166 -14.71 -7.68 7.99
N GLU A 167 -15.95 -7.26 8.23
CA GLU A 167 -16.34 -5.89 8.52
C GLU A 167 -15.57 -5.32 9.71
N ILE A 168 -15.10 -4.09 9.55
CA ILE A 168 -14.62 -3.30 10.68
C ILE A 168 -15.82 -2.59 11.28
N LEU A 169 -16.01 -2.69 12.59
CA LEU A 169 -17.07 -1.98 13.30
C LEU A 169 -16.80 -0.48 13.30
N VAL A 170 -17.87 0.31 13.19
CA VAL A 170 -17.79 1.76 13.34
C VAL A 170 -17.39 2.11 14.78
N LEU A 171 -16.56 3.13 14.92
CA LEU A 171 -16.13 3.64 16.22
C LEU A 171 -17.14 4.65 16.75
N LYS A 172 -17.39 4.64 18.05
CA LYS A 172 -18.17 5.68 18.74
C LYS A 172 -17.29 6.31 19.82
N LEU A 173 -17.34 7.64 19.91
CA LEU A 173 -16.51 8.38 20.86
C LEU A 173 -16.80 7.96 22.31
N ASP A 174 -18.07 7.85 22.68
CA ASP A 174 -18.48 7.47 24.04
C ASP A 174 -17.96 6.08 24.42
N GLU A 175 -18.05 5.11 23.50
CA GLU A 175 -17.51 3.77 23.72
C GLU A 175 -15.98 3.81 23.88
N GLU A 176 -15.26 4.53 23.02
CA GLU A 176 -13.80 4.65 23.12
C GLU A 176 -13.35 5.34 24.42
N LEU A 177 -14.11 6.32 24.92
CA LEU A 177 -13.85 6.97 26.20
C LEU A 177 -14.15 6.04 27.39
N ALA A 178 -15.23 5.27 27.33
CA ALA A 178 -15.58 4.27 28.34
C ALA A 178 -14.49 3.20 28.49
N HIS A 179 -13.93 2.72 27.37
CA HIS A 179 -12.81 1.79 27.39
C HIS A 179 -11.55 2.37 28.07
N LEU A 180 -11.42 3.69 28.10
CA LEU A 180 -10.32 4.41 28.75
C LEU A 180 -10.64 4.83 30.19
N GLY A 181 -11.84 4.55 30.71
CA GLY A 181 -12.31 5.05 32.00
C GLY A 181 -12.41 6.58 32.03
N ALA A 182 -12.70 7.18 30.87
CA ALA A 182 -12.72 8.62 30.66
C ALA A 182 -14.13 9.17 30.43
N ASP A 183 -15.16 8.46 30.90
CA ASP A 183 -16.58 8.82 30.78
C ASP A 183 -16.89 10.20 31.36
N TRP A 184 -16.12 10.62 32.37
CA TRP A 184 -16.20 11.95 32.98
C TRP A 184 -15.89 13.12 32.01
N LEU A 185 -15.35 12.84 30.81
CA LEU A 185 -15.17 13.86 29.79
C LEU A 185 -16.46 14.20 29.04
N THR A 186 -17.37 13.23 28.90
CA THR A 186 -18.66 13.38 28.22
C THR A 186 -19.82 13.53 29.20
N GLU A 187 -19.74 12.92 30.38
CA GLU A 187 -20.67 13.17 31.48
C GLU A 187 -20.42 14.58 32.04
N ASN A 188 -21.51 15.35 32.14
CA ASN A 188 -21.46 16.76 32.51
C ASN A 188 -20.80 16.97 33.87
N ALA A 189 -19.95 18.01 33.94
CA ALA A 189 -19.83 18.80 35.14
C ALA A 189 -21.24 19.32 35.47
N GLY A 190 -21.90 18.67 36.43
CA GLY A 190 -23.07 19.19 37.12
C GLY A 190 -22.64 20.22 38.15
#